data_AF-A0A3B8X2G7-F1
#
_entry.id   AF-A0A3B8X2G7-F1
#
_cell.length_a   1.000
_cell.length_b   1.000
_cell.length_c   1.000
_cell.angle_alpha   90.00
_cell.angle_beta   90.00
_cell.angle_gamma   90.00
#
_symmetry.space_group_name_H-M   'P 1'
#
loop_
_entity.id
_entity.type
_entity.pdbx_description
1 polymer ?
#
loop_
_entity_poly.entity_id
_entity_poly.type
_entity_poly.pdbx_seq_one_letter_code
_entity_poly.pdbx_strand_id
1 'polypeptide(L)' 'MSDPVNIKLFFNFRSPYCYLATRSMFRLIDNYDAKFEWRVLG' A
#
# COMPACT_ATOMS: atom_id res chain seq x y z
N MET A 1 8.13 9.91 -20.23
CA MET A 1 7.91 8.95 -19.13
C MET A 1 7.22 9.71 -18.02
N SER A 2 6.04 9.25 -17.61
CA SER A 2 5.32 9.79 -16.45
C SER A 2 6.00 9.33 -15.17
N ASP A 3 6.00 10.17 -14.14
CA ASP A 3 6.51 9.77 -12.82
C ASP A 3 5.61 8.71 -12.17
N PRO A 4 6.18 7.80 -11.37
CA PRO A 4 5.41 6.80 -10.63
C PRO A 4 4.41 7.45 -9.67
N VAL A 5 3.20 6.87 -9.59
CA VAL A 5 2.13 7.37 -8.73
C VAL A 5 2.40 6.98 -7.26
N ASN A 6 2.40 7.96 -6.37
CA ASN A 6 2.56 7.72 -4.94
C ASN A 6 1.21 7.38 -4.28
N ILE A 7 1.12 6.18 -3.71
CA ILE A 7 -0.05 5.69 -2.96
C ILE A 7 0.23 5.85 -1.47
N LYS A 8 -0.53 6.73 -0.81
CA LYS A 8 -0.47 6.91 0.65
C LYS A 8 -1.13 5.74 1.35
N LEU A 9 -0.34 4.97 2.08
CA LEU A 9 -0.80 3.76 2.75
C LEU A 9 -0.80 3.96 4.27
N PHE A 10 -1.99 4.07 4.85
CA PHE A 10 -2.18 4.11 6.29
C PHE A 10 -2.38 2.69 6.82
N PHE A 11 -1.46 2.20 7.66
CA PHE A 11 -1.42 0.80 8.06
C PHE A 11 -1.27 0.63 9.57
N ASN A 12 -2.12 -0.22 10.17
CA ASN A 12 -2.00 -0.62 11.58
C ASN A 12 -1.92 -2.15 11.68
N PHE A 13 -0.87 -2.67 12.32
CA PHE A 13 -0.69 -4.11 12.54
C PHE A 13 -1.79 -4.76 13.41
N ARG A 14 -2.49 -3.97 14.23
CA ARG A 14 -3.60 -4.42 15.09
C ARG A 14 -4.94 -4.44 14.38
N SER A 15 -5.04 -3.86 13.17
CA SER A 15 -6.28 -3.86 12.41
C SER A 15 -6.42 -5.15 11.60
N PRO A 16 -7.46 -5.97 11.84
CA PRO A 16 -7.69 -7.19 11.06
C PRO A 16 -7.92 -6.89 9.58
N TYR A 17 -8.46 -5.71 9.24
CA TYR A 17 -8.65 -5.30 7.85
C TYR A 17 -7.34 -4.97 7.15
N CYS A 18 -6.39 -4.36 7.86
CA CYS A 18 -5.05 -4.13 7.33
C CYS A 18 -4.37 -5.47 7.02
N TYR A 19 -4.54 -6.49 7.88
CA TYR A 19 -4.06 -7.84 7.60
C TYR A 19 -4.70 -8.44 6.33
N LEU A 20 -6.03 -8.36 6.19
CA LEU A 20 -6.72 -8.86 4.99
C LEU A 20 -6.25 -8.16 3.70
N ALA A 21 -6.06 -6.83 3.75
CA ALA A 21 -5.62 -6.04 2.61
C ALA A 21 -4.23 -6.44 2.09
N THR A 22 -3.33 -6.90 2.98
CA THR A 22 -1.97 -7.34 2.59
C THR A 22 -1.96 -8.44 1.54
N ARG A 23 -3.03 -9.25 1.46
CA ARG A 23 -3.14 -10.38 0.50
C ARG A 23 -3.23 -9.94 -0.96
N SER A 24 -3.68 -8.71 -1.23
CA SER A 24 -3.93 -8.23 -2.60
C SER A 24 -3.25 -6.91 -2.92
N MET A 25 -2.97 -6.08 -1.92
CA MET A 25 -2.50 -4.72 -2.17
C MET A 25 -1.15 -4.65 -2.90
N PHE A 26 -0.22 -5.59 -2.68
CA PHE A 26 1.09 -5.57 -3.34
C PHE A 26 1.01 -5.69 -4.86
N ARG A 27 -0.09 -6.27 -5.38
CA ARG A 27 -0.37 -6.30 -6.82
C ARG A 27 -0.44 -4.91 -7.45
N LEU A 28 -0.71 -3.86 -6.66
CA LEU A 28 -0.75 -2.48 -7.13
C LEU A 28 0.63 -1.97 -7.55
N ILE A 29 1.68 -2.31 -6.80
CA ILE A 29 3.05 -1.91 -7.16
C ILE A 29 3.69 -2.87 -8.17
N ASP A 30 3.19 -4.10 -8.27
CA ASP A 30 3.64 -5.07 -9.29
C ASP A 30 3.06 -4.78 -10.68
N ASN A 31 1.78 -4.38 -10.75
CA ASN A 31 1.05 -4.21 -12.03
C ASN A 31 1.04 -2.77 -12.55
N TYR A 32 1.36 -1.78 -11.72
CA TYR A 32 1.32 -0.37 -12.08
C TYR A 32 2.62 0.33 -11.71
N ASP A 33 2.96 1.41 -12.42
CA ASP A 33 4.08 2.29 -12.06
C ASP A 33 3.70 3.14 -10.83
N ALA A 34 3.72 2.49 -9.68
CA ALA A 34 3.26 3.04 -8.41
C ALA A 34 4.21 2.68 -7.26
N LYS A 35 4.23 3.51 -6.23
CA LYS A 35 5.03 3.31 -5.01
C LYS A 35 4.19 3.54 -3.77
N PHE A 36 4.42 2.74 -2.74
CA PHE A 36 3.77 2.95 -1.44
C PHE A 36 4.54 3.97 -0.59
N GLU A 37 3.81 5.00 -0.16
CA GLU A 37 4.23 5.91 0.90
C GLU A 37 3.63 5.39 2.21
N TRP A 38 4.44 4.67 2.99
CA TRP A 38 4.00 4.03 4.24
C TRP A 38 3.77 5.06 5.35
N ARG A 39 2.59 4.98 5.97
CA ARG A 39 2.19 5.79 7.12
C ARG A 39 1.66 4.84 8.19
N VAL A 40 2.56 4.35 9.02
CA VAL A 40 2.21 3.41 10.09
C VAL A 40 1.40 4.13 11.17
N LEU A 41 0.31 3.50 11.59
CA LEU A 41 -0.58 3.93 12.67
C LEU A 41 -0.46 2.92 13.83
N GLY A 42 -0.46 3.42 15.07
CA GLY A 42 -0.26 2.64 16.30
C GLY A 42 -1.47 1.84 16.75
#